data_AF-A0A936KH58-F1
#
_entry.id   AF-A0A936KH58-F1
#
_cell.length_a   1.000
_cell.length_b   1.000
_cell.length_c   1.000
_cell.angle_alpha   90.00
_cell.angle_beta   90.00
_cell.angle_gamma   90.00
#
_symmetry.space_group_name_H-M   'P 1'
#
loop_
_entity.id
_entity.type
_entity.pdbx_description
1 polymer ?
#
loop_
_entity_poly.entity_id
_entity_poly.type
_entity_poly.pdbx_seq_one_letter_code
_entity_poly.pdbx_strand_id
1 'polypeptide(L)' 'MSADPSPPPPTPPQQAGFLQLVGAVFWSFFGVRKGKHMAADMGSIKPLHVILVGLGLGAVFVLTLIVLVRIIVSHAG' A
#
# COMPACT_ATOMS: atom_id res chain seq x y z
N MET A 1 -33.85 -35.11 -16.39
CA MET A 1 -33.20 -34.49 -17.57
C MET A 1 -32.78 -33.09 -17.15
N SER A 2 -31.55 -32.97 -16.65
CA SER A 2 -30.96 -31.78 -16.01
C SER A 2 -30.44 -30.82 -17.07
N ALA A 3 -31.22 -29.80 -17.41
CA ALA A 3 -30.73 -28.65 -18.15
C ALA A 3 -30.12 -27.67 -17.15
N ASP A 4 -28.85 -27.88 -16.83
CA ASP A 4 -28.01 -26.92 -16.11
C ASP A 4 -27.75 -25.73 -17.06
N PRO A 5 -28.22 -24.50 -16.77
CA PRO A 5 -27.94 -23.35 -17.63
C PRO A 5 -26.44 -23.02 -17.53
N SER A 6 -25.76 -23.05 -18.68
CA SER A 6 -24.33 -22.74 -18.81
C SER A 6 -23.92 -21.48 -18.03
N PRO A 7 -22.82 -21.50 -17.26
CA PRO A 7 -22.37 -20.35 -16.48
C PRO A 7 -22.06 -19.15 -17.39
N PRO A 8 -22.39 -17.92 -16.96
CA PRO A 8 -22.17 -16.72 -17.78
C PRO A 8 -20.67 -16.52 -18.07
N PRO A 9 -20.32 -15.98 -19.25
CA PRO A 9 -18.93 -15.77 -19.61
C PRO A 9 -18.26 -14.79 -18.63
N PRO A 10 -17.00 -15.04 -18.22
CA PRO A 10 -16.26 -14.11 -17.37
C PRO A 10 -16.10 -12.77 -18.09
N THR A 11 -16.55 -11.69 -17.46
CA THR A 11 -16.29 -10.32 -17.91
C THR A 11 -14.78 -10.07 -17.87
N PRO A 12 -14.17 -9.57 -18.96
CA PRO A 12 -12.73 -9.31 -18.99
C PRO A 12 -12.38 -8.31 -17.88
N PRO A 13 -11.27 -8.52 -17.16
CA PRO A 13 -10.84 -7.62 -16.10
C PRO A 13 -10.64 -6.22 -16.69
N GLN A 14 -11.45 -5.29 -16.22
CA GLN A 14 -11.37 -3.89 -16.62
C GLN A 14 -9.98 -3.39 -16.19
N GLN A 15 -9.13 -3.09 -17.18
CA GLN A 15 -7.74 -2.73 -16.94
C GLN A 15 -7.69 -1.61 -15.90
N ALA A 16 -7.02 -1.88 -14.78
CA ALA A 16 -6.82 -0.89 -13.74
C ALA A 16 -6.16 0.33 -14.38
N GLY A 17 -6.88 1.46 -14.36
CA GLY A 17 -6.38 2.69 -14.98
C GLY A 17 -5.06 3.12 -14.33
N PHE A 18 -4.25 3.89 -15.06
CA PHE A 18 -2.96 4.39 -14.57
C PHE A 18 -3.06 5.04 -13.18
N LEU A 19 -4.16 5.74 -12.92
CA LEU A 19 -4.48 6.36 -11.63
C LEU A 19 -4.71 5.34 -10.50
N GLN A 20 -5.32 4.18 -10.79
CA GLN A 20 -5.42 3.08 -9.83
C GLN A 20 -4.06 2.45 -9.56
N LEU A 21 -3.18 2.40 -10.57
CA LEU A 21 -1.82 1.91 -10.41
C LEU A 21 -1.02 2.82 -9.47
N VAL A 22 -1.08 4.14 -9.67
CA VAL A 22 -0.44 5.12 -8.79
C VAL A 22 -1.02 5.06 -7.38
N GLY A 23 -2.35 4.95 -7.25
CA GLY A 23 -3.01 4.81 -5.96
C GLY A 23 -2.64 3.52 -5.22
N ALA A 24 -2.56 2.40 -5.92
CA ALA A 24 -2.15 1.10 -5.36
C ALA A 24 -0.68 1.10 -4.93
N VAL A 25 0.19 1.75 -5.69
CA VAL A 25 1.61 1.94 -5.34
C VAL A 25 1.71 2.81 -4.09
N PHE A 26 0.95 3.90 -4.02
CA PHE A 26 0.91 4.78 -2.85
C PHE A 26 0.42 4.07 -1.57
N TRP A 27 -0.62 3.24 -1.69
CA TRP A 27 -1.14 2.42 -0.58
C TRP A 27 -0.15 1.32 -0.14
N SER A 28 0.72 0.88 -1.05
CA SER A 28 1.81 -0.06 -0.76
C SER A 28 2.96 0.60 0.01
N PHE A 29 3.26 1.87 -0.28
CA PHE A 29 4.28 2.64 0.47
C PHE A 29 3.80 3.01 1.89
N PHE A 30 2.52 3.29 2.06
CA PHE A 30 1.94 3.64 3.37
C PHE A 30 1.70 2.46 4.31
N GLY A 31 1.84 1.21 3.83
CA GLY A 31 1.82 0.04 4.70
C GLY A 31 0.42 -0.41 5.13
N VAL A 32 -0.56 -0.44 4.22
CA VAL A 32 -1.93 -0.85 4.56
C VAL A 32 -2.11 -2.37 4.74
N ARG A 33 -1.05 -3.17 4.61
CA ARG A 33 -1.12 -4.60 4.97
C ARG A 33 -0.97 -4.88 6.47
N LYS A 34 -1.01 -3.87 7.34
CA LYS A 34 -0.85 -4.02 8.80
C LYS A 34 -2.15 -4.35 9.54
N GLY A 35 -2.99 -5.21 8.95
CA GLY A 35 -4.29 -5.57 9.50
C GLY A 35 -4.62 -7.06 9.50
N LYS A 36 -3.67 -7.97 9.21
CA LYS A 36 -4.02 -9.41 9.02
C LYS A 36 -3.41 -10.43 9.98
N HIS A 37 -2.68 -10.05 11.02
CA HIS A 37 -2.15 -11.04 11.98
C HIS A 37 -2.16 -10.55 13.45
N MET A 38 -3.10 -9.68 13.80
CA MET A 38 -3.14 -9.01 15.12
C MET A 38 -4.30 -9.51 16.01
N ALA A 39 -4.66 -10.79 15.96
CA ALA A 39 -5.63 -11.35 16.92
C ALA A 39 -5.06 -12.54 17.73
N ALA A 40 -3.98 -13.17 17.28
CA ALA A 40 -3.47 -14.39 17.91
C ALA A 40 -2.20 -14.19 18.79
N ASP A 41 -1.35 -13.19 18.51
CA ASP A 41 -0.02 -13.06 19.15
C ASP A 41 0.16 -11.81 20.04
N MET A 42 -0.94 -11.15 20.42
CA MET A 42 -0.94 -9.93 21.27
C MET A 42 -0.39 -10.12 22.70
N GLY A 43 -0.01 -11.34 23.09
CA GLY A 43 0.47 -11.65 24.43
C GLY A 43 1.99 -11.55 24.65
N SER A 44 2.84 -11.53 23.60
CA SER A 44 4.29 -11.76 23.83
C SER A 44 5.29 -10.90 23.04
N ILE A 45 4.91 -10.19 21.98
CA ILE A 45 5.83 -9.31 21.22
C ILE A 45 5.44 -7.83 21.40
N LYS A 46 6.33 -7.03 22.02
CA LYS A 46 6.09 -5.62 22.40
C LYS A 46 5.65 -4.77 21.19
N PRO A 47 4.40 -4.24 21.18
CA PRO A 47 3.89 -3.32 20.15
C PRO A 47 4.75 -2.07 19.94
N LEU A 48 5.58 -1.74 20.93
CA LEU A 48 6.52 -0.62 20.90
C LEU A 48 7.50 -0.68 19.72
N HIS A 49 8.01 -1.86 19.35
CA HIS A 49 8.97 -1.98 18.25
C HIS A 49 8.32 -1.62 16.90
N VAL A 50 7.05 -1.97 16.76
CA VAL A 50 6.24 -1.73 15.57
C VAL A 50 5.95 -0.23 15.36
N ILE A 51 5.84 0.52 16.45
CA ILE A 51 5.66 1.98 16.46
C ILE A 51 6.98 2.68 16.14
N LEU A 52 8.09 2.27 16.76
CA LEU A 52 9.42 2.84 16.50
C LEU A 52 9.84 2.67 15.03
N VAL A 53 9.66 1.47 14.47
CA VAL A 53 9.97 1.18 13.06
C VAL A 53 9.04 1.96 12.12
N GLY A 54 7.74 2.07 12.46
CA GLY A 54 6.79 2.86 11.68
C GLY A 54 7.13 4.35 11.67
N LEU A 55 7.52 4.90 12.81
CA LEU A 55 7.91 6.30 12.94
C LEU A 55 9.23 6.59 12.20
N GLY A 56 10.21 5.69 12.31
CA GLY A 56 11.47 5.80 11.59
C GLY A 56 11.30 5.77 10.07
N LEU A 57 10.56 4.79 9.54
CA LEU A 57 10.26 4.71 8.11
C LEU A 57 9.44 5.91 7.62
N GLY A 58 8.48 6.37 8.42
CA GLY A 58 7.72 7.58 8.13
C GLY A 58 8.60 8.83 8.04
N ALA A 59 9.55 8.99 8.97
CA ALA A 59 10.48 10.12 8.95
C ALA A 59 11.39 10.09 7.71
N VAL A 60 11.95 8.92 7.37
CA VAL A 60 12.79 8.75 6.17
C VAL A 60 12.01 9.06 4.90
N PHE A 61 10.74 8.63 4.80
CA PHE A 61 9.87 8.93 3.66
C PHE A 61 9.65 10.43 3.49
N VAL A 62 9.36 11.15 4.57
CA VAL A 62 9.18 12.61 4.55
C VAL A 62 10.47 13.31 4.13
N LEU A 63 11.62 12.92 4.69
CA LEU A 63 12.92 13.49 4.32
C LEU A 63 13.23 13.28 2.83
N THR A 64 12.95 12.09 2.31
CA THR A 64 13.15 11.76 0.89
C THR A 64 12.33 12.69 -0.01
N LEU A 65 11.07 12.95 0.33
CA LEU A 65 10.21 13.89 -0.42
C LEU A 65 10.75 15.32 -0.35
N ILE A 66 11.19 15.77 0.83
CA ILE A 66 11.77 17.11 1.00
C ILE A 66 13.03 17.29 0.14
N VAL A 67 13.93 16.31 0.15
CA VAL A 67 15.15 16.33 -0.67
C VAL A 67 14.80 16.36 -2.16
N LEU A 68 13.88 15.51 -2.59
CA LEU A 68 13.44 15.47 -3.98
C LEU A 68 12.87 16.82 -4.45
N VAL A 69 12.01 17.45 -3.63
CA VAL A 69 11.44 18.76 -3.93
C VAL A 69 12.54 19.83 -4.00
N ARG A 70 13.50 19.81 -3.06
CA ARG A 70 14.63 20.74 -3.08
C ARG A 70 15.46 20.60 -4.36
N ILE A 71 15.71 19.38 -4.81
CA ILE A 71 16.42 19.11 -6.07
C ILE A 71 15.63 19.72 -7.24
N ILE A 72 14.34 19.46 -7.33
CA ILE A 72 13.49 19.98 -8.43
C ILE A 72 13.48 21.51 -8.44
N VAL A 73 13.32 22.16 -7.29
CA VAL A 73 13.32 23.63 -7.19
C VAL A 73 14.69 24.20 -7.55
N SER A 74 15.77 23.55 -7.14
CA SER A 74 17.13 23.97 -7.49
C SER A 74 17.46 23.82 -8.98
N HIS A 75 16.80 22.91 -9.70
CA HIS A 75 16.96 22.75 -11.15
C HIS A 75 16.02 23.62 -11.97
N ALA A 76 14.99 24.20 -11.35
CA ALA A 76 13.97 25.03 -12.01
C ALA A 76 14.24 26.54 -11.92
N GLY A 77 15.29 26.94 -11.21
CA GLY A 77 15.84 28.30 -11.21
C GLY A 77 17.16 28.35 -11.97
#